data_AF-A0A1V4SIZ0-F1
#
_entry.id   AF-A0A1V4SIZ0-F1
#
_cell.length_a   1.000
_cell.length_b   1.000
_cell.length_c   1.000
_cell.angle_alpha   90.00
_cell.angle_beta   90.00
_cell.angle_gamma   90.00
#
_symmetry.space_group_name_H-M   'P 1'
#
loop_
_entity.id
_entity.type
_entity.pdbx_description
1 polymer ?
#
loop_
_entity_poly.entity_id
_entity_poly.type
_entity_poly.pdbx_seq_one_letter_code
_entity_poly.pdbx_strand_id
1 'polypeptide(L)'
;MFYQVRFQTGEMSKIIDEMKKGNIPCMDVYDDDELNWFIRQMENEGIYKIEDMPYDKNARDRVKEPEFEYRIAFYTSPVKADQLNGKTPLFIDFYFEPVADRTYDPVGEM
;
A
#
# COMPACT_ATOMS: atom_id res chain seq x y z
N MET A 1 17.73 7.63 -10.07
CA MET A 1 17.00 6.47 -9.53
C MET A 1 16.81 6.73 -8.05
N PHE A 2 15.65 7.28 -7.65
CA PHE A 2 15.34 7.43 -6.24
C PHE A 2 14.86 6.06 -5.77
N TYR A 3 15.71 5.31 -5.07
CA TYR A 3 15.29 4.10 -4.38
C TYR A 3 14.45 4.57 -3.18
N GLN A 4 13.14 4.64 -3.37
CA GLN A 4 12.22 4.83 -2.26
C GLN A 4 12.21 3.50 -1.48
N VAL A 5 12.45 3.57 -0.16
CA VAL A 5 12.44 2.38 0.69
C VAL A 5 11.03 1.79 0.68
N ARG A 6 10.91 0.51 0.33
CA ARG A 6 9.66 -0.25 0.44
C ARG A 6 9.71 -1.13 1.68
N PHE A 7 8.73 -0.94 2.54
CA PHE A 7 8.57 -1.68 3.77
C PHE A 7 7.85 -3.00 3.51
N GLN A 8 8.13 -3.99 4.35
CA GLN A 8 7.43 -5.27 4.36
C GLN A 8 6.36 -5.29 5.46
N THR A 9 5.43 -6.25 5.43
CA THR A 9 4.39 -6.46 6.45
C THR A 9 4.91 -6.51 7.89
N GLY A 10 6.13 -7.02 8.09
CA GLY A 10 6.78 -7.08 9.41
C GLY A 10 7.30 -5.74 9.96
N GLU A 11 7.28 -4.66 9.18
CA GLU A 11 7.88 -3.35 9.53
C GLU A 11 6.85 -2.29 9.91
N MET A 12 5.67 -2.71 10.39
CA MET A 12 4.53 -1.84 10.71
C MET A 12 4.89 -0.64 11.60
N SER A 13 5.71 -0.81 12.63
CA SER A 13 6.10 0.30 13.51
C SER A 13 6.84 1.42 12.78
N LYS A 14 7.66 1.08 11.77
CA LYS A 14 8.36 2.05 10.93
C LYS A 14 7.40 2.74 9.96
N ILE A 15 6.46 2.00 9.38
CA ILE A 15 5.42 2.55 8.49
C ILE A 15 4.61 3.62 9.24
N ILE A 16 4.18 3.29 10.47
CA ILE A 16 3.42 4.21 11.32
C ILE A 16 4.23 5.48 11.67
N ASP A 17 5.51 5.31 12.00
CA ASP A 17 6.40 6.44 12.30
C ASP A 17 6.58 7.38 11.09
N GLU A 18 6.75 6.82 9.89
CA GLU A 18 6.82 7.60 8.65
C GLU A 18 5.51 8.34 8.34
N MET A 19 4.36 7.68 8.50
CA MET A 19 3.05 8.33 8.34
C MET A 19 2.90 9.50 9.31
N LYS A 20 3.31 9.34 10.58
CA LYS A 20 3.24 10.41 11.60
C LYS A 20 4.16 11.59 11.31
N LYS A 21 5.27 11.38 10.58
CA LYS A 21 6.13 12.45 10.07
C LYS A 21 5.53 13.18 8.85
N GLY A 22 4.39 12.71 8.33
CA GLY A 22 3.75 13.25 7.13
C GLY A 22 4.30 12.68 5.82
N ASN A 23 5.11 11.61 5.89
CA ASN A 23 5.58 10.90 4.71
C ASN A 23 4.55 9.88 4.22
N ILE A 24 4.65 9.49 2.96
CA ILE A 24 3.86 8.41 2.36
C ILE A 24 4.78 7.19 2.22
N PRO A 25 4.79 6.27 3.19
CA PRO A 25 5.57 5.04 3.07
C PRO A 25 5.09 4.20 1.89
N CYS A 26 6.04 3.50 1.27
CA CYS A 26 5.81 2.52 0.23
C CYS A 26 5.87 1.13 0.86
N MET A 27 4.98 0.24 0.47
CA MET A 27 4.89 -1.10 1.05
C MET A 27 4.73 -2.14 -0.06
N ASP A 28 5.51 -3.21 -0.01
CA ASP A 28 5.28 -4.37 -0.85
C ASP A 28 4.29 -5.32 -0.16
N VAL A 29 3.35 -5.85 -0.93
CA VAL A 29 2.40 -6.89 -0.53
C VAL A 29 2.33 -7.95 -1.63
N TYR A 30 2.16 -9.21 -1.24
CA TYR A 30 2.06 -10.32 -2.18
C TYR A 30 0.68 -10.41 -2.82
N ASP A 31 -0.38 -10.23 -2.04
CA ASP A 31 -1.76 -10.39 -2.48
C ASP A 31 -2.75 -9.56 -1.64
N ASP A 32 -4.03 -9.64 -2.03
CA ASP A 32 -5.12 -8.99 -1.33
C ASP A 32 -5.33 -9.54 0.10
N ASP A 33 -4.98 -10.79 0.36
CA ASP A 33 -5.13 -11.41 1.69
C ASP A 33 -4.11 -10.83 2.67
N GLU A 34 -2.85 -10.67 2.24
CA GLU A 34 -1.80 -10.01 3.01
C GLU A 34 -2.13 -8.53 3.24
N LEU A 35 -2.62 -7.83 2.22
CA LEU A 35 -3.10 -6.46 2.36
C LEU A 35 -4.19 -6.36 3.43
N ASN A 36 -5.20 -7.23 3.37
CA ASN A 36 -6.30 -7.23 4.32
C ASN A 36 -5.83 -7.57 5.73
N TRP A 37 -4.87 -8.50 5.87
CA TRP A 37 -4.23 -8.79 7.14
C TRP A 37 -3.51 -7.54 7.69
N PHE A 38 -2.74 -6.84 6.84
CA PHE A 38 -2.02 -5.64 7.23
C PHE A 38 -2.96 -4.51 7.68
N ILE A 39 -4.05 -4.26 6.95
CA ILE A 39 -5.05 -3.26 7.33
C ILE A 39 -5.61 -3.57 8.73
N ARG A 40 -5.89 -4.83 9.05
CA ARG A 40 -6.35 -5.24 10.39
C ARG A 40 -5.29 -5.02 11.47
N GLN A 41 -4.01 -5.21 11.16
CA GLN A 41 -2.94 -4.92 12.12
C GLN A 41 -2.82 -3.41 12.38
N MET A 42 -2.94 -2.58 11.34
CA MET A 42 -2.97 -1.13 11.49
C MET A 42 -4.14 -0.67 12.38
N GLU A 43 -5.31 -1.31 12.24
CA GLU A 43 -6.47 -1.03 13.10
C GLU A 43 -6.20 -1.35 14.57
N ASN A 44 -5.49 -2.46 14.87
CA ASN A 44 -5.06 -2.80 16.22
C ASN A 44 -4.10 -1.75 16.82
N GLU A 45 -3.33 -1.06 15.98
CA GLU A 45 -2.45 0.05 16.34
C GLU A 45 -3.17 1.42 16.35
N GLY A 46 -4.49 1.44 16.16
CA GLY A 46 -5.31 2.66 16.19
C GLY A 46 -5.27 3.49 14.90
N ILE A 47 -4.87 2.89 13.78
CA ILE A 47 -4.88 3.51 12.46
C ILE A 47 -5.86 2.76 11.56
N TYR A 48 -6.93 3.44 11.21
CA TYR A 48 -8.08 2.86 10.54
C TYR A 48 -8.06 3.24 9.06
N LYS A 49 -8.37 2.29 8.18
CA LYS A 49 -8.66 2.62 6.78
C LYS A 49 -9.87 3.54 6.72
N ILE A 50 -9.82 4.57 5.89
CA ILE A 50 -10.98 5.45 5.69
C ILE A 50 -12.04 4.66 4.90
N GLU A 51 -13.22 4.50 5.48
CA GLU A 51 -14.33 3.78 4.86
C GLU A 51 -14.89 4.57 3.67
N ASP A 52 -15.43 3.83 2.69
CA ASP A 52 -16.08 4.38 1.49
C ASP A 52 -15.18 5.27 0.60
N MET A 53 -13.87 5.31 0.87
CA MET A 53 -12.88 5.98 0.03
C MET A 53 -12.29 4.98 -0.98
N PRO A 54 -12.37 5.25 -2.30
CA PRO A 54 -11.79 4.38 -3.30
C PRO A 54 -10.26 4.39 -3.24
N TYR A 55 -9.64 3.27 -3.61
CA TYR A 55 -8.19 3.17 -3.73
C TYR A 55 -7.71 4.01 -4.92
N ASP A 56 -6.67 4.82 -4.72
CA ASP A 56 -6.15 5.70 -5.75
C ASP A 56 -5.07 4.97 -6.59
N LYS A 57 -5.50 4.44 -7.74
CA LYS A 57 -4.63 3.78 -8.72
C LYS A 57 -3.79 4.74 -9.56
N ASN A 58 -4.03 6.05 -9.47
CA ASN A 58 -3.35 7.07 -10.28
C ASN A 58 -2.38 7.92 -9.44
N ALA A 59 -2.15 7.56 -8.17
CA ALA A 59 -1.26 8.31 -7.29
C ALA A 59 0.22 8.28 -7.75
N ARG A 60 0.59 7.31 -8.59
CA ARG A 60 1.93 7.14 -9.17
C ARG A 60 1.85 6.91 -10.68
N ASP A 61 2.97 7.17 -11.35
CA ASP A 61 3.12 6.92 -12.78
C ASP A 61 3.44 5.44 -13.02
N ARG A 62 2.42 4.67 -13.40
CA ARG A 62 2.52 3.21 -13.61
C ARG A 62 3.41 2.81 -14.79
N VAL A 63 3.78 3.74 -15.67
CA VAL A 63 4.80 3.48 -16.70
C VAL A 63 6.19 3.44 -16.08
N LYS A 64 6.44 4.28 -15.07
CA LYS A 64 7.70 4.31 -14.33
C LYS A 64 7.74 3.30 -13.18
N GLU A 65 6.60 3.04 -12.57
CA GLU A 65 6.42 2.18 -11.40
C GLU A 65 5.33 1.14 -11.69
N PRO A 66 5.61 0.13 -12.53
CA PRO A 66 4.60 -0.84 -12.97
C PRO A 66 4.06 -1.73 -11.84
N GLU A 67 4.85 -1.88 -10.77
CA GLU A 67 4.50 -2.65 -9.58
C GLU A 67 3.56 -1.89 -8.63
N PHE A 68 3.38 -0.57 -8.84
CA PHE A 68 2.44 0.21 -8.05
C PHE A 68 1.00 -0.20 -8.40
N GLU A 69 0.24 -0.58 -7.39
CA GLU A 69 -1.15 -1.00 -7.57
C GLU A 69 -2.12 0.10 -7.12
N TYR A 70 -1.96 0.62 -5.90
CA TYR A 70 -2.77 1.75 -5.41
C TYR A 70 -2.24 2.41 -4.13
N ARG A 71 -2.74 3.63 -3.89
CA ARG A 71 -2.64 4.33 -2.61
C ARG A 71 -3.92 4.13 -1.80
N ILE A 72 -3.78 3.80 -0.52
CA ILE A 72 -4.89 3.71 0.44
C ILE A 72 -4.76 4.82 1.49
N ALA A 73 -5.91 5.40 1.85
CA ALA A 73 -6.01 6.43 2.87
C ALA A 73 -6.41 5.85 4.22
N PHE A 74 -5.75 6.34 5.27
CA PHE A 74 -5.92 5.94 6.66
C PHE A 74 -6.13 7.16 7.55
N TYR A 75 -6.64 6.92 8.76
CA TYR A 75 -6.84 7.96 9.76
C TYR A 75 -6.66 7.41 11.18
N THR A 76 -6.36 8.29 12.13
CA THR A 76 -6.14 7.90 13.55
C THR A 76 -7.43 7.67 14.35
N SER A 77 -8.58 7.60 13.66
CA SER A 77 -9.86 7.20 14.22
C SER A 77 -10.78 6.68 13.11
N PRO A 78 -11.76 5.81 13.40
CA PRO A 78 -12.72 5.35 12.40
C PRO A 78 -13.46 6.54 11.77
N VAL A 79 -13.41 6.65 10.45
CA VAL A 79 -14.02 7.76 9.72
C VAL A 79 -14.41 7.30 8.32
N LYS A 80 -15.55 7.82 7.85
CA LYS A 80 -16.01 7.64 6.46
C LYS A 80 -15.52 8.78 5.57
N ALA A 81 -15.46 8.54 4.26
CA ALA A 81 -15.00 9.52 3.29
C ALA A 81 -15.76 10.86 3.34
N ASP A 82 -17.07 10.84 3.61
CA ASP A 82 -17.93 12.03 3.74
C ASP A 82 -17.68 12.84 5.03
N GLN A 83 -17.05 12.22 6.03
CA GLN A 83 -16.70 12.80 7.33
C GLN A 83 -15.26 13.32 7.40
N LEU A 84 -14.55 13.37 6.26
CA LEU A 84 -13.16 13.79 6.19
C LEU A 84 -12.97 15.32 6.24
N ASN A 85 -14.05 16.11 6.23
CA ASN A 85 -13.99 17.57 6.18
C ASN A 85 -13.08 18.16 7.27
N GLY A 86 -11.98 18.80 6.85
CA GLY A 86 -10.99 19.41 7.74
C GLY A 86 -10.01 18.44 8.41
N LYS A 87 -10.06 17.15 8.07
CA LYS A 87 -9.13 16.12 8.57
C LYS A 87 -8.06 15.84 7.53
N THR A 88 -6.82 15.66 7.99
CA THR A 88 -5.70 15.28 7.12
C THR A 88 -5.54 13.76 7.12
N PRO A 89 -5.88 13.05 6.04
CA PRO A 89 -5.64 11.62 5.91
C PRO A 89 -4.14 11.32 5.87
N LEU A 90 -3.79 10.12 6.35
CA LEU A 90 -2.49 9.50 6.16
C LEU A 90 -2.56 8.55 4.96
N PHE A 91 -1.45 8.27 4.31
CA PHE A 91 -1.45 7.47 3.08
C PHE A 91 -0.34 6.42 3.10
N ILE A 92 -0.59 5.30 2.43
CA ILE A 92 0.41 4.27 2.13
C ILE A 92 0.28 3.92 0.64
N ASP A 93 1.41 3.84 -0.04
CA ASP A 93 1.50 3.35 -1.42
C ASP A 93 1.79 1.85 -1.42
N PHE A 94 0.91 1.05 -2.01
CA PHE A 94 1.06 -0.41 -2.09
C PHE A 94 1.57 -0.83 -3.46
N TYR A 95 2.56 -1.72 -3.41
CA TYR A 95 3.21 -2.33 -4.55
C TYR A 95 2.96 -3.84 -4.48
N PHE A 96 2.51 -4.41 -5.58
CA PHE A 96 2.28 -5.84 -5.68
C PHE A 96 3.41 -6.44 -6.50
N GLU A 97 4.01 -7.53 -6.00
CA GLU A 97 4.98 -8.24 -6.82
C GLU A 97 4.29 -8.71 -8.11
N PRO A 98 4.90 -8.49 -9.28
CA PRO A 98 4.37 -9.02 -10.51
C PRO A 98 4.40 -10.54 -10.38
N VAL A 99 3.22 -11.18 -10.51
CA VAL A 99 3.14 -12.63 -10.65
C VAL A 99 4.04 -12.98 -11.83
N ALA A 100 5.16 -13.63 -11.56
CA ALA A 100 6.06 -14.06 -12.61
C ALA A 100 5.25 -15.00 -13.53
N ASP A 101 4.85 -14.50 -14.69
CA ASP A 101 4.36 -15.34 -15.77
C ASP A 101 5.49 -16.30 -16.08
N ARG A 102 5.43 -17.49 -15.49
CA ARG A 102 6.25 -18.63 -15.89
C ARG A 102 5.72 -19.08 -17.24
N THR A 103 5.85 -18.27 -18.28
CA THR A 103 5.96 -18.77 -19.64
C THR A 103 7.27 -19.53 -19.69
N TYR A 104 7.17 -20.80 -19.30
CA TYR A 104 8.16 -21.83 -19.53
C TYR A 104 8.41 -21.83 -21.04
N ASP A 105 9.52 -21.25 -21.49
CA ASP A 105 10.05 -21.63 -22.81
C ASP A 105 10.52 -23.08 -22.63
N PRO A 106 9.90 -24.08 -23.30
CA PRO A 106 10.54 -25.38 -23.39
C PRO A 106 11.84 -25.17 -24.18
N VAL A 107 12.95 -25.07 -23.46
CA VAL A 107 14.28 -25.11 -24.04
C VAL A 107 14.44 -26.49 -24.69
N GLY A 108 14.24 -26.53 -26.00
CA GLY A 108 14.76 -27.54 -26.91
C GLY A 108 14.44 -29.00 -26.59
N GLU A 109 13.35 -29.51 -27.14
CA GLU A 109 13.39 -30.87 -27.67
C GLU A 109 14.01 -30.79 -29.08
N MET A 110 15.32 -31.07 -29.15
CA MET A 110 15.99 -31.51 -30.38
C MET A 110 15.74 -33.01 -30.59
#